data_AF-A0A151SL36-F1
#
_entry.id   AF-A0A151SL36-F1
#
_cell.length_a   1.000
_cell.length_b   1.000
_cell.length_c   1.000
_cell.angle_alpha   90.00
_cell.angle_beta   90.00
_cell.angle_gamma   90.00
#
_symmetry.space_group_name_H-M   'P 1'
#
loop_
_entity.id
_entity.type
_entity.pdbx_description
1 polymer ?
#
loop_
_entity_poly.entity_id
_entity_poly.type
_entity_poly.pdbx_seq_one_letter_code
_entity_poly.pdbx_strand_id
1 'polypeptide(L)'
;MGKSTDPPHFYMYLSFFRDLGVCLPFTQFECDFLNFINSAPCQLHPNSWGFLRAFQVLCTVLGIEVSLRVFLHFYQLKLGAPPYGTLSLNGSRDGGLFTLYSQSYKNFKQEFFWVVLVGIDPLEDEVFHFGGLPKFPFYWCPKPSRFHGLGNMEVTASEAAAIGNSVTLWRLAEVSFLLVSQTV
;
A
#
# COMPACT_ATOMS: atom_id res chain seq x y z
N MET A 1 1.41 -3.00 -32.37
CA MET A 1 1.05 -1.94 -31.41
C MET A 1 2.28 -1.07 -31.23
N GLY A 2 2.20 0.22 -31.55
CA GLY A 2 3.36 1.13 -31.47
C GLY A 2 3.85 1.25 -30.04
N LYS A 3 5.17 1.17 -29.83
CA LYS A 3 5.77 1.54 -28.55
C LYS A 3 5.43 3.01 -28.30
N SER A 4 4.72 3.30 -27.21
CA SER A 4 4.58 4.68 -26.76
C SER A 4 5.98 5.27 -26.58
N THR A 5 6.22 6.44 -27.16
CA THR A 5 7.47 7.20 -27.01
C THR A 5 7.53 7.96 -25.70
N ASP A 6 6.45 7.94 -24.91
CA ASP A 6 6.41 8.62 -23.63
C ASP A 6 7.24 7.89 -22.59
N PRO A 7 8.00 8.62 -21.75
CA PRO A 7 8.72 7.98 -20.65
C PRO A 7 7.75 7.23 -19.72
N PRO A 8 8.20 6.14 -19.08
CA PRO A 8 7.39 5.42 -18.11
C PRO A 8 6.85 6.36 -17.04
N HIS A 9 5.57 6.24 -16.72
CA HIS A 9 4.93 7.09 -15.71
C HIS A 9 3.77 6.37 -15.03
N PHE A 10 3.43 6.81 -13.82
CA PHE A 10 2.27 6.32 -13.08
C PHE A 10 1.45 7.48 -12.50
N TYR A 11 0.17 7.22 -12.26
CA TYR A 11 -0.76 8.23 -11.74
C TYR A 11 -0.84 8.16 -10.22
N MET A 12 -1.01 9.32 -9.58
CA MET A 12 -1.25 9.46 -8.15
C MET A 12 -2.29 10.54 -7.88
N TYR A 13 -3.07 10.38 -6.81
CA TYR A 13 -3.93 11.46 -6.31
C TYR A 13 -3.14 12.38 -5.38
N LEU A 14 -3.38 13.69 -5.46
CA LEU A 14 -2.68 14.68 -4.65
C LEU A 14 -2.88 14.45 -3.15
N SER A 15 -4.07 13.98 -2.76
CA SER A 15 -4.40 13.65 -1.37
C SER A 15 -3.49 12.60 -0.74
N PHE A 16 -2.86 11.72 -1.54
CA PHE A 16 -1.92 10.74 -1.00
C PHE A 16 -0.69 11.41 -0.36
N PHE A 17 -0.22 12.49 -0.97
CA PHE A 17 0.93 13.24 -0.48
C PHE A 17 0.51 14.23 0.61
N ARG A 18 -0.53 15.02 0.32
CA ARG A 18 -0.99 16.09 1.21
C ARG A 18 -1.54 15.56 2.54
N ASP A 19 -2.37 14.52 2.47
CA ASP A 19 -3.20 14.11 3.59
C ASP A 19 -2.71 12.82 4.26
N LEU A 20 -2.03 11.93 3.50
CA LEU A 20 -1.60 10.62 3.99
C LEU A 20 -0.08 10.49 4.20
N GLY A 21 0.69 11.51 3.85
CA GLY A 21 2.15 11.50 4.00
C GLY A 21 2.84 10.41 3.17
N VAL A 22 2.26 10.03 2.03
CA VAL A 22 2.95 9.21 1.03
C VAL A 22 4.09 10.05 0.45
N CYS A 23 5.27 9.44 0.31
CA CYS A 23 6.46 10.09 -0.22
C CYS A 23 6.99 9.31 -1.43
N LEU A 24 7.71 10.01 -2.30
CA LEU A 24 8.48 9.39 -3.38
C LEU A 24 9.99 9.54 -3.10
N PRO A 25 10.82 8.56 -3.50
CA PRO A 25 10.41 7.28 -4.06
C PRO A 25 9.67 6.42 -3.03
N PHE A 26 8.83 5.48 -3.51
CA PHE A 26 8.16 4.55 -2.61
C PHE A 26 9.18 3.68 -1.87
N THR A 27 8.84 3.32 -0.65
CA THR A 27 9.61 2.36 0.12
C THR A 27 9.54 0.97 -0.53
N GLN A 28 10.52 0.11 -0.24
CA GLN A 28 10.52 -1.26 -0.76
C GLN A 28 9.24 -2.01 -0.38
N PHE A 29 8.75 -1.83 0.85
CA PHE A 29 7.49 -2.41 1.31
C PHE A 29 6.27 -1.96 0.48
N GLU A 30 6.15 -0.67 0.16
CA GLU A 30 5.05 -0.15 -0.67
C GLU A 30 5.12 -0.71 -2.10
N CYS A 31 6.33 -0.78 -2.67
CA CYS A 31 6.58 -1.41 -3.98
C CYS A 31 6.19 -2.89 -3.98
N ASP A 32 6.66 -3.66 -2.99
CA ASP A 32 6.39 -5.09 -2.85
C ASP A 32 4.89 -5.35 -2.67
N PHE A 33 4.20 -4.50 -1.91
CA PHE A 33 2.76 -4.59 -1.74
C PHE A 33 2.02 -4.36 -3.06
N LEU A 34 2.34 -3.29 -3.79
CA LEU A 34 1.73 -2.99 -5.09
C LEU A 34 2.02 -4.08 -6.14
N ASN A 35 3.23 -4.64 -6.12
CA ASN A 35 3.60 -5.79 -6.94
C ASN A 35 2.75 -7.01 -6.60
N PHE A 36 2.65 -7.34 -5.32
CA PHE A 36 1.92 -8.50 -4.82
C PHE A 36 0.44 -8.46 -5.21
N ILE A 37 -0.21 -7.29 -5.08
CA ILE A 37 -1.61 -7.13 -5.48
C ILE A 37 -1.79 -6.87 -6.98
N ASN A 38 -0.70 -6.86 -7.76
CA ASN A 38 -0.66 -6.55 -9.19
C ASN A 38 -1.47 -5.28 -9.53
N SER A 39 -1.08 -4.15 -8.97
CA SER A 39 -1.85 -2.92 -9.10
C SER A 39 -1.00 -1.65 -9.15
N ALA A 40 -1.50 -0.66 -9.91
CA ALA A 40 -0.93 0.67 -9.92
C ALA A 40 -1.32 1.47 -8.66
N PRO A 41 -0.47 2.41 -8.23
CA PRO A 41 -0.70 3.24 -7.03
C PRO A 41 -2.08 3.90 -6.96
N CYS A 42 -2.59 4.43 -8.09
CA CYS A 42 -3.89 5.12 -8.18
C CYS A 42 -5.11 4.19 -8.08
N GLN A 43 -4.94 2.88 -8.17
CA GLN A 43 -6.04 1.93 -8.00
C GLN A 43 -6.36 1.70 -6.53
N LEU A 44 -5.40 1.97 -5.64
CA LEU A 44 -5.55 1.78 -4.21
C LEU A 44 -6.34 2.95 -3.59
N HIS A 45 -7.26 2.64 -2.68
CA HIS A 45 -8.05 3.66 -1.99
C HIS A 45 -7.17 4.48 -1.05
N PRO A 46 -7.43 5.80 -0.84
CA PRO A 46 -6.70 6.62 0.12
C PRO A 46 -6.55 5.96 1.51
N ASN A 47 -7.65 5.46 2.09
CA ASN A 47 -7.59 4.75 3.38
C ASN A 47 -6.63 3.55 3.39
N SER A 48 -6.45 2.89 2.25
CA SER A 48 -5.53 1.76 2.13
C SER A 48 -4.07 2.20 2.09
N TRP A 49 -3.77 3.33 1.43
CA TRP A 49 -2.48 4.01 1.60
C TRP A 49 -2.24 4.40 3.06
N GLY A 50 -3.26 4.89 3.75
CA GLY A 50 -3.21 5.17 5.19
C GLY A 50 -2.77 3.96 6.02
N PHE A 51 -3.32 2.77 5.77
CA PHE A 51 -2.91 1.55 6.48
C PHE A 51 -1.44 1.17 6.22
N LEU A 52 -0.94 1.31 4.99
CA LEU A 52 0.48 1.06 4.68
C LEU A 52 1.37 2.00 5.50
N ARG A 53 1.07 3.30 5.49
CA ARG A 53 1.83 4.31 6.22
C ARG A 53 1.78 4.09 7.74
N ALA A 54 0.60 3.83 8.29
CA ALA A 54 0.44 3.56 9.72
C ALA A 54 1.23 2.31 10.16
N PHE A 55 1.24 1.26 9.33
CA PHE A 55 2.02 0.05 9.63
C PHE A 55 3.52 0.33 9.66
N GLN A 56 4.04 1.10 8.70
CA GLN A 56 5.46 1.47 8.68
C GLN A 56 5.87 2.31 9.90
N VAL A 57 5.02 3.27 10.30
CA VAL A 57 5.24 4.08 11.51
C VAL A 57 5.24 3.20 12.75
N LEU A 58 4.28 2.29 12.88
CA LEU A 58 4.27 1.32 13.97
C LEU A 58 5.56 0.52 14.03
N CYS A 59 5.95 -0.12 12.92
CA CYS A 59 7.14 -0.95 12.88
C CYS A 59 8.37 -0.16 13.33
N THR A 60 8.48 1.10 12.88
CA THR A 60 9.54 2.03 13.31
C THR A 60 9.50 2.29 14.82
N VAL A 61 8.33 2.58 15.38
CA VAL A 61 8.15 2.82 16.84
C VAL A 61 8.48 1.57 17.66
N LEU A 62 8.13 0.40 17.17
CA LEU A 62 8.40 -0.88 17.83
C LEU A 62 9.83 -1.39 17.61
N GLY A 63 10.61 -0.75 16.75
CA GLY A 63 11.94 -1.23 16.37
C GLY A 63 11.93 -2.58 15.65
N ILE A 64 10.83 -2.91 14.96
CA ILE A 64 10.70 -4.14 14.17
C ILE A 64 10.80 -3.83 12.68
N GLU A 65 11.30 -4.79 11.91
CA GLU A 65 11.35 -4.67 10.46
C GLU A 65 9.94 -4.66 9.84
N VAL A 66 9.75 -3.81 8.83
CA VAL A 66 8.49 -3.77 8.06
C VAL A 66 8.43 -5.00 7.15
N SER A 67 7.59 -5.98 7.51
CA SER A 67 7.38 -7.20 6.70
C SER A 67 6.05 -7.16 5.97
N LEU A 68 6.09 -7.43 4.65
CA LEU A 68 4.88 -7.64 3.85
C LEU A 68 4.02 -8.77 4.41
N ARG A 69 4.61 -9.89 4.83
CA ARG A 69 3.84 -11.03 5.35
C ARG A 69 3.12 -10.66 6.64
N VAL A 70 3.81 -10.00 7.58
CA VAL A 70 3.19 -9.51 8.82
C VAL A 70 2.03 -8.57 8.50
N PHE A 71 2.18 -7.67 7.53
CA PHE A 71 1.08 -6.82 7.08
C PHE A 71 -0.09 -7.64 6.52
N LEU A 72 0.17 -8.56 5.60
CA LEU A 72 -0.87 -9.40 4.98
C LEU A 72 -1.65 -10.20 6.01
N HIS A 73 -1.04 -10.63 7.12
CA HIS A 73 -1.73 -11.33 8.21
C HIS A 73 -2.94 -10.55 8.76
N PHE A 74 -2.77 -9.24 8.97
CA PHE A 74 -3.78 -8.39 9.61
C PHE A 74 -4.81 -7.81 8.64
N TYR A 75 -4.58 -7.91 7.33
CA TYR A 75 -5.44 -7.27 6.33
C TYR A 75 -5.98 -8.24 5.28
N GLN A 76 -6.94 -7.75 4.51
CA GLN A 76 -7.45 -8.39 3.31
C GLN A 76 -7.78 -7.32 2.28
N LEU A 77 -7.69 -7.68 1.00
CA LEU A 77 -8.01 -6.78 -0.10
C LEU A 77 -9.40 -7.05 -0.65
N LYS A 78 -10.25 -6.02 -0.66
CA LYS A 78 -11.54 -6.04 -1.35
C LYS A 78 -11.43 -5.28 -2.66
N LEU A 79 -12.02 -5.83 -3.72
CA LEU A 79 -12.12 -5.17 -5.01
C LEU A 79 -13.44 -4.43 -5.09
N GLY A 80 -13.39 -3.15 -5.46
CA GLY A 80 -14.58 -2.40 -5.81
C GLY A 80 -15.32 -3.00 -7.02
N ALA A 81 -16.55 -2.54 -7.24
CA ALA A 81 -17.37 -3.00 -8.36
C ALA A 81 -16.69 -2.72 -9.72
N PRO A 82 -16.74 -3.65 -10.69
CA PRO A 82 -16.26 -3.43 -12.04
C PRO A 82 -16.97 -2.25 -12.74
N PRO A 83 -16.36 -1.63 -13.77
CA PRO A 83 -15.07 -1.97 -14.41
C PRO A 83 -13.84 -1.28 -13.78
N TYR A 84 -14.03 -0.25 -12.94
CA TYR A 84 -12.95 0.55 -12.34
C TYR A 84 -13.03 0.57 -10.80
N GLY A 85 -13.19 -0.62 -10.22
CA GLY A 85 -13.27 -0.78 -8.77
C GLY A 85 -11.97 -0.39 -8.08
N THR A 86 -12.04 0.55 -7.15
CA THR A 86 -10.91 0.90 -6.28
C THR A 86 -10.59 -0.27 -5.35
N LEU A 87 -9.32 -0.53 -5.12
CA LEU A 87 -8.83 -1.56 -4.20
C LEU A 87 -8.83 -1.02 -2.78
N SER A 88 -9.51 -1.72 -1.87
CA SER A 88 -9.67 -1.28 -0.49
C SER A 88 -9.27 -2.37 0.50
N LEU A 89 -8.29 -2.07 1.33
CA LEU A 89 -7.86 -2.85 2.47
C LEU A 89 -8.88 -2.78 3.60
N ASN A 90 -9.07 -3.90 4.27
CA ASN A 90 -9.85 -4.04 5.48
C ASN A 90 -9.13 -4.99 6.44
N GLY A 91 -9.52 -5.01 7.71
CA GLY A 91 -9.03 -6.03 8.64
C GLY A 91 -9.31 -7.45 8.14
N SER A 92 -8.38 -8.36 8.40
CA SER A 92 -8.52 -9.79 8.10
C SER A 92 -9.55 -10.45 9.03
N ARG A 93 -9.76 -11.76 8.87
CA ARG A 93 -10.64 -12.53 9.77
C ARG A 93 -10.12 -12.59 11.20
N ASP A 94 -8.80 -12.49 11.36
CA ASP A 94 -8.11 -12.54 12.65
C ASP A 94 -8.05 -11.15 13.31
N GLY A 95 -8.60 -10.12 12.65
CA GLY A 95 -8.63 -8.74 13.09
C GLY A 95 -7.58 -7.87 12.39
N GLY A 96 -7.92 -6.59 12.19
CA GLY A 96 -6.97 -5.58 11.70
C GLY A 96 -6.27 -4.87 12.86
N LEU A 97 -5.04 -4.38 12.63
CA LEU A 97 -4.31 -3.59 13.62
C LEU A 97 -4.90 -2.19 13.83
N PHE A 98 -5.43 -1.61 12.76
CA PHE A 98 -5.90 -0.24 12.72
C PHE A 98 -7.39 -0.21 12.42
N THR A 99 -8.11 0.69 13.07
CA THR A 99 -9.49 1.06 12.74
C THR A 99 -9.51 2.38 11.97
N LEU A 100 -10.37 2.47 10.97
CA LEU A 100 -10.55 3.72 10.24
C LEU A 100 -11.30 4.71 11.12
N TYR A 101 -10.79 5.93 11.24
CA TYR A 101 -11.53 7.04 11.83
C TYR A 101 -12.75 7.42 10.97
N SER A 102 -12.55 7.47 9.65
CA SER A 102 -13.62 7.69 8.68
C SER A 102 -13.60 6.60 7.61
N GLN A 103 -14.76 5.97 7.43
CA GLN A 103 -14.96 4.96 6.38
C GLN A 103 -15.08 5.61 4.99
N SER A 104 -15.30 6.93 4.90
CA SER A 104 -15.49 7.62 3.63
C SER A 104 -14.44 8.71 3.41
N TYR A 105 -13.41 8.39 2.64
CA TYR A 105 -12.53 9.40 2.05
C TYR A 105 -13.19 9.89 0.75
N LYS A 106 -13.79 11.08 0.78
CA LYS A 106 -14.55 11.61 -0.35
C LYS A 106 -13.67 12.52 -1.21
N ASN A 107 -14.09 12.73 -2.46
CA ASN A 107 -13.53 13.72 -3.39
C ASN A 107 -12.04 13.60 -3.75
N PHE A 108 -11.32 12.56 -3.31
CA PHE A 108 -9.89 12.36 -3.64
C PHE A 108 -9.58 12.27 -5.14
N LYS A 109 -10.56 11.88 -5.96
CA LYS A 109 -10.39 11.71 -7.40
C LYS A 109 -10.33 13.02 -8.19
N GLN A 110 -10.54 14.17 -7.54
CA GLN A 110 -10.59 15.47 -8.21
C GLN A 110 -9.20 16.01 -8.57
N GLU A 111 -8.18 15.63 -7.82
CA GLU A 111 -6.82 16.14 -7.97
C GLU A 111 -5.85 14.98 -8.19
N PHE A 112 -5.25 14.90 -9.37
CA PHE A 112 -4.28 13.87 -9.71
C PHE A 112 -3.13 14.44 -10.53
N PHE A 113 -2.01 13.74 -10.50
CA PHE A 113 -0.84 14.02 -11.32
C PHE A 113 -0.19 12.72 -11.76
N TRP A 114 0.62 12.79 -12.81
CA TRP A 114 1.52 11.71 -13.20
C TRP A 114 2.91 11.93 -12.63
N VAL A 115 3.60 10.85 -12.32
CA VAL A 115 5.01 10.85 -11.96
C VAL A 115 5.74 10.26 -13.15
N VAL A 116 6.56 11.08 -13.82
CA VAL A 116 7.29 10.70 -15.03
C VAL A 116 8.73 10.35 -14.68
N LEU A 117 9.20 9.20 -15.14
CA LEU A 117 10.57 8.73 -14.96
C LEU A 117 11.43 9.32 -16.09
N VAL A 118 12.15 10.40 -15.80
CA VAL A 118 12.96 11.13 -16.79
C VAL A 118 14.42 10.70 -16.72
N GLY A 119 15.00 10.34 -17.86
CA GLY A 119 16.43 10.01 -17.96
C GLY A 119 16.82 8.72 -17.25
N ILE A 120 15.85 7.83 -17.01
CA ILE A 120 16.05 6.58 -16.29
C ILE A 120 16.30 5.44 -17.29
N ASP A 121 17.41 4.72 -17.14
CA ASP A 121 17.60 3.40 -17.76
C ASP A 121 16.98 2.33 -16.84
N PRO A 122 15.93 1.61 -17.29
CA PRO A 122 15.33 0.53 -16.50
C PRO A 122 16.31 -0.53 -15.98
N LEU A 123 17.43 -0.75 -16.69
CA LEU A 123 18.44 -1.74 -16.29
C LEU A 123 19.35 -1.25 -15.15
N GLU A 124 19.51 0.07 -15.01
CA GLU A 124 20.37 0.69 -13.99
C GLU A 124 19.55 1.30 -12.84
N ASP A 125 18.24 1.47 -13.02
CA ASP A 125 17.35 2.05 -12.03
C ASP A 125 17.00 1.07 -10.91
N GLU A 126 17.57 1.29 -9.73
CA GLU A 126 17.20 0.55 -8.53
C GLU A 126 16.02 1.15 -7.77
N VAL A 127 15.51 2.32 -8.20
CA VAL A 127 14.45 3.03 -7.48
C VAL A 127 13.08 2.46 -7.85
N PHE A 128 12.75 2.44 -9.15
CA PHE A 128 11.46 1.97 -9.66
C PHE A 128 11.55 0.69 -10.48
N HIS A 129 12.75 0.20 -10.78
CA HIS A 129 12.98 -1.07 -11.46
C HIS A 129 13.80 -2.05 -10.61
N PHE A 130 13.71 -3.33 -10.98
CA PHE A 130 14.53 -4.43 -10.47
C PHE A 130 14.87 -5.34 -11.65
N GLY A 131 16.15 -5.36 -12.04
CA GLY A 131 16.61 -6.16 -13.18
C GLY A 131 15.92 -5.80 -14.50
N GLY A 132 15.66 -4.50 -14.75
CA GLY A 132 14.96 -4.05 -15.96
C GLY A 132 13.44 -4.11 -15.90
N LEU A 133 12.86 -4.72 -14.87
CA LEU A 133 11.40 -4.84 -14.70
C LEU A 133 10.89 -3.82 -13.70
N PRO A 134 9.71 -3.21 -13.92
CA PRO A 134 9.14 -2.27 -12.97
C PRO A 134 8.81 -2.99 -11.65
N LYS A 135 9.16 -2.37 -10.52
CA LYS A 135 8.91 -2.92 -9.18
C LYS A 135 7.42 -3.11 -8.91
N PHE A 136 6.55 -2.34 -9.55
CA PHE A 136 5.10 -2.47 -9.49
C PHE A 136 4.48 -2.00 -10.81
N PRO A 137 3.22 -2.36 -11.12
CA PRO A 137 2.58 -1.89 -12.35
C PRO A 137 2.43 -0.36 -12.36
N PHE A 138 2.97 0.31 -13.39
CA PHE A 138 2.82 1.77 -13.52
C PHE A 138 1.43 2.20 -14.00
N TYR A 139 0.70 1.31 -14.68
CA TYR A 139 -0.60 1.60 -15.29
C TYR A 139 -1.71 0.71 -14.73
N TRP A 140 -2.96 1.13 -14.95
CA TRP A 140 -4.14 0.45 -14.42
C TRP A 140 -4.18 -1.03 -14.81
N CYS A 141 -4.20 -1.91 -13.81
CA CYS A 141 -4.31 -3.35 -13.99
C CYS A 141 -5.78 -3.80 -13.96
N PRO A 142 -6.27 -4.53 -14.98
CA PRO A 142 -7.67 -4.97 -15.02
C PRO A 142 -7.97 -6.15 -14.09
N LYS A 143 -6.94 -6.88 -13.64
CA LYS A 143 -7.06 -8.07 -12.80
C LYS A 143 -6.09 -7.99 -11.61
N PRO A 144 -6.40 -7.16 -10.61
CA PRO A 144 -5.62 -7.11 -9.37
C PRO A 144 -5.82 -8.39 -8.55
N SER A 145 -4.78 -8.79 -7.82
CA SER A 145 -4.73 -10.01 -7.01
C SER A 145 -5.42 -9.80 -5.66
N ARG A 146 -6.41 -10.64 -5.34
CA ARG A 146 -7.08 -10.64 -4.03
C ARG A 146 -6.24 -11.40 -3.02
N PHE A 147 -6.32 -11.01 -1.75
CA PHE A 147 -5.82 -11.79 -0.64
C PHE A 147 -6.72 -11.65 0.59
N HIS A 148 -6.69 -12.66 1.46
CA HIS A 148 -7.43 -12.71 2.72
C HIS A 148 -6.50 -13.22 3.81
N GLY A 149 -5.93 -12.30 4.60
CA GLY A 149 -4.89 -12.68 5.55
C GLY A 149 -3.66 -13.22 4.82
N LEU A 150 -2.93 -14.08 5.53
CA LEU A 150 -1.73 -14.73 5.01
C LEU A 150 -2.00 -15.91 4.04
N GLY A 151 -3.25 -16.39 3.99
CA GLY A 151 -3.62 -17.59 3.23
C GLY A 151 -2.74 -18.80 3.61
N ASN A 152 -2.06 -19.37 2.62
CA ASN A 152 -1.18 -20.54 2.77
C ASN A 152 0.32 -20.17 2.85
N MET A 153 0.68 -18.88 2.95
CA MET A 153 2.10 -18.50 3.05
C MET A 153 2.67 -19.00 4.38
N GLU A 154 3.91 -19.50 4.38
CA GLU A 154 4.58 -19.86 5.62
C GLU A 154 5.07 -18.61 6.35
N VAL A 155 4.96 -18.60 7.68
CA VAL A 155 5.45 -17.53 8.55
C VAL A 155 6.76 -17.99 9.19
N THR A 156 7.79 -17.15 9.11
CA THR A 156 9.04 -17.42 9.82
C THR A 156 8.87 -17.20 11.34
N ALA A 157 9.75 -17.78 12.16
CA ALA A 157 9.68 -17.61 13.61
C ALA A 157 9.77 -16.13 14.05
N SER A 158 10.57 -15.32 13.34
CA SER A 158 10.68 -13.88 13.56
C SER A 158 9.39 -13.13 13.21
N GLU A 159 8.74 -13.48 12.10
CA GLU A 159 7.44 -12.89 11.72
C GLU A 159 6.32 -13.29 12.68
N ALA A 160 6.32 -14.53 13.19
CA ALA A 160 5.36 -14.96 14.20
C ALA A 160 5.53 -14.18 15.52
N ALA A 161 6.78 -13.94 15.93
CA ALA A 161 7.08 -13.08 17.07
C ALA A 161 6.65 -11.63 16.82
N ALA A 162 6.89 -11.08 15.62
CA ALA A 162 6.46 -9.74 15.24
C ALA A 162 4.93 -9.58 15.26
N ILE A 163 4.19 -10.60 14.79
CA ILE A 163 2.72 -10.64 14.88
C ILE A 163 2.27 -10.58 16.35
N GLY A 164 2.84 -11.43 17.21
CA GLY A 164 2.53 -11.47 18.64
C GLY A 164 2.84 -10.16 19.38
N ASN A 165 4.01 -9.57 19.10
CA ASN A 165 4.43 -8.29 19.67
C ASN A 165 3.51 -7.15 19.22
N SER A 166 3.15 -7.14 17.93
CA SER A 166 2.22 -6.16 17.37
C SER A 166 0.89 -6.22 18.11
N VAL A 167 0.24 -7.40 18.18
CA VAL A 167 -1.08 -7.54 18.82
C VAL A 167 -1.06 -7.14 20.29
N THR A 168 -0.04 -7.57 21.04
CA THR A 168 0.07 -7.30 22.47
C THR A 168 0.24 -5.81 22.73
N LEU A 169 1.17 -5.14 22.04
CA LEU A 169 1.44 -3.73 22.25
C LEU A 169 0.33 -2.83 21.71
N TRP A 170 -0.32 -3.21 20.60
CA TRP A 170 -1.50 -2.49 20.11
C TRP A 170 -2.64 -2.47 21.10
N ARG A 171 -2.90 -3.63 21.75
CA ARG A 171 -3.93 -3.74 22.77
C ARG A 171 -3.57 -2.97 24.05
N LEU A 172 -2.29 -2.92 24.40
CA LEU A 172 -1.80 -2.18 25.57
C LEU A 172 -1.74 -0.68 25.35
N ALA A 173 -1.55 -0.22 24.11
CA ALA A 173 -1.35 1.19 23.84
C ALA A 173 -2.64 2.01 24.03
N GLU A 174 -3.84 1.43 23.94
CA GLU A 174 -5.11 2.18 23.74
C GLU A 174 -5.05 3.23 22.61
N VAL A 175 -3.96 3.25 21.83
CA VAL A 175 -3.70 4.22 20.77
C VAL A 175 -4.53 3.79 19.58
N SER A 176 -5.73 4.36 19.50
CA SER A 176 -6.43 4.46 18.24
C SER A 176 -5.59 5.36 17.33
N PHE A 177 -4.78 4.79 16.43
CA PHE A 177 -4.33 5.55 15.27
C PHE A 177 -5.55 5.85 14.43
N LEU A 178 -6.19 6.98 14.74
CA LEU A 178 -7.24 7.56 13.92
C LEU A 178 -6.57 8.02 12.64
N LEU A 179 -6.73 7.26 11.56
CA LEU A 179 -6.39 7.72 10.21
C LEU A 179 -7.28 8.93 9.89
N VAL A 180 -6.77 10.13 10.20
CA VAL A 180 -7.48 11.39 10.00
C VAL A 180 -7.80 11.54 8.52
N SER A 181 -9.06 11.43 8.17
CA SER A 181 -9.60 11.78 6.86
C SER A 181 -10.32 13.10 7.03
N GLN A 182 -9.62 14.19 6.66
CA GLN A 182 -10.08 15.57 6.56
C GLN A 182 -10.66 16.21 7.83
N THR A 183 -9.98 17.26 8.29
CA THR A 183 -10.67 18.43 8.85
C THR A 183 -10.34 19.63 7.97
N VAL A 184 -11.42 20.24 7.46
CA VAL A 184 -11.58 21.48 6.69
C VAL A 184 -11.17 21.45 5.22
#